data_AF-A0AAV8ZWW7-F1
#
_entry.id   AF-A0AAV8ZWW7-F1
#
_cell.length_a   1.000
_cell.length_b   1.000
_cell.length_c   1.000
_cell.angle_alpha   90.00
_cell.angle_beta   90.00
_cell.angle_gamma   90.00
#
_symmetry.space_group_name_H-M   'P 1'
#
loop_
_entity.id
_entity.type
_entity.pdbx_description
1 polymer ?
#
loop_
_entity_poly.entity_id
_entity_poly.type
_entity_poly.pdbx_seq_one_letter_code
_entity_poly.pdbx_strand_id
1 'polypeptide(L)'
;MSQRLASKMQDAHWLILIDFMEKHPSLATGKFTSASGKDQYKKLWLELAGVLNGAGYGQSTLEKWQKIITKLWLINLLNFELVFYLV
;
A
#
# COMPACT_ATOMS: atom_id res chain seq x y z
N MET A 1 4.56 -3.88 -18.93
CA MET A 1 4.39 -5.22 -18.31
C MET A 1 3.85 -5.06 -16.87
N SER A 2 2.71 -4.38 -16.66
CA SER A 2 2.20 -4.03 -15.32
C SER A 2 0.81 -4.60 -14.98
N GLN A 3 0.19 -5.37 -15.89
CA GLN A 3 -1.20 -5.82 -15.73
C GLN A 3 -1.37 -7.05 -14.82
N ARG A 4 -0.35 -7.91 -14.64
CA ARG A 4 -0.49 -9.18 -13.90
C ARG A 4 -0.56 -9.06 -12.38
N LEU A 5 -0.20 -7.90 -11.81
CA LEU A 5 -0.25 -7.67 -10.36
C LEU A 5 -1.42 -6.76 -9.98
N ALA A 6 -1.76 -5.81 -10.85
CA ALA A 6 -3.02 -5.07 -10.80
C ALA A 6 -4.24 -6.00 -10.90
N SER A 7 -4.14 -7.14 -11.61
CA SER A 7 -5.28 -8.07 -11.74
C SER A 7 -5.80 -8.67 -10.42
N LYS A 8 -5.03 -8.59 -9.31
CA LYS A 8 -5.46 -9.06 -7.98
C LYS A 8 -6.01 -7.94 -7.09
N MET A 9 -5.69 -6.67 -7.37
CA MET A 9 -6.16 -5.52 -6.62
C MET A 9 -7.00 -4.68 -7.57
N GLN A 10 -8.32 -4.82 -7.49
CA GLN A 10 -9.26 -4.03 -8.29
C GLN A 10 -9.02 -2.52 -8.12
N ASP A 11 -9.39 -1.74 -9.14
CA ASP A 11 -9.15 -0.29 -9.21
C ASP A 11 -9.70 0.47 -7.99
N ALA A 12 -10.82 0.01 -7.42
CA ALA A 12 -11.40 0.60 -6.20
C ALA A 12 -10.48 0.44 -4.97
N HIS A 13 -9.85 -0.72 -4.79
CA HIS A 13 -8.88 -0.93 -3.72
C HIS A 13 -7.64 -0.06 -3.89
N TRP A 14 -7.25 0.21 -5.14
CA TRP A 14 -6.12 1.09 -5.45
C TRP A 14 -6.40 2.54 -5.05
N LEU A 15 -7.59 3.06 -5.36
CA LEU A 15 -8.00 4.40 -4.95
C LEU A 15 -8.05 4.54 -3.42
N ILE A 16 -8.63 3.55 -2.74
CA ILE A 16 -8.65 3.49 -1.27
C ILE A 16 -7.23 3.48 -0.70
N LEU A 17 -6.32 2.70 -1.29
CA LEU A 17 -4.93 2.62 -0.86
C LEU A 17 -4.22 3.96 -1.00
N ILE A 18 -4.36 4.63 -2.15
CA ILE A 18 -3.73 5.92 -2.42
C ILE A 18 -4.27 6.98 -1.45
N ASP A 19 -5.59 7.13 -1.34
CA ASP A 19 -6.22 8.09 -0.41
C ASP A 19 -5.78 7.86 1.04
N PHE A 20 -5.67 6.60 1.48
CA PHE A 20 -5.20 6.26 2.82
C PHE A 20 -3.72 6.61 3.01
N MET A 21 -2.87 6.35 2.02
CA MET A 21 -1.45 6.68 2.09
C MET A 21 -1.17 8.18 2.02
N GLU A 22 -1.98 8.95 1.28
CA GLU A 22 -1.94 10.41 1.27
C GLU A 22 -2.26 11.00 2.66
N LYS A 23 -3.23 10.40 3.37
CA LYS A 23 -3.60 10.79 4.74
C LYS A 23 -2.59 10.31 5.79
N HIS A 24 -1.86 9.22 5.50
CA HIS A 24 -0.88 8.61 6.41
C HIS A 24 0.50 8.44 5.74
N PRO A 25 1.23 9.55 5.47
CA PRO A 25 2.51 9.51 4.74
C PRO A 25 3.61 8.73 5.49
N SER A 26 3.51 8.62 6.81
CA SER A 26 4.37 7.75 7.62
C SER A 26 4.26 6.29 7.20
N LEU A 27 3.05 5.82 6.87
CA LEU A 27 2.79 4.46 6.40
C LEU A 27 3.43 4.21 5.03
N ALA A 28 3.32 5.18 4.12
CA ALA A 28 3.89 5.11 2.78
C ALA A 28 5.43 5.12 2.80
N THR A 29 6.02 5.91 3.69
CA THR A 29 7.48 6.05 3.79
C THR A 29 8.14 4.94 4.61
N GLY A 30 7.38 4.15 5.38
CA GLY A 30 7.90 3.11 6.27
C GLY A 30 8.80 3.65 7.40
N LYS A 31 8.84 4.97 7.59
CA LYS A 31 9.71 5.65 8.56
C LYS A 31 9.08 5.64 9.95
N PHE A 32 9.04 4.48 10.59
CA PHE A 32 8.64 4.30 11.97
C PHE A 32 9.87 3.98 12.82
N THR A 33 10.66 5.01 13.14
CA THR A 33 11.99 4.86 13.78
C THR A 33 11.95 4.84 15.30
N SER A 34 10.78 5.06 15.92
CA SER A 34 10.63 5.05 17.39
C SER A 34 10.12 3.68 17.91
N ALA A 35 10.36 3.40 19.20
CA ALA A 35 9.86 2.19 19.87
C ALA A 35 8.33 2.04 19.75
N SER A 36 7.59 3.16 19.90
CA SER A 36 6.14 3.22 19.68
C SER A 36 5.73 3.20 18.20
N GLY A 37 6.69 3.43 17.29
CA GLY A 37 6.45 3.48 15.85
C GLY A 37 6.07 2.13 15.28
N LYS A 38 6.59 1.02 15.81
CA LYS A 38 6.21 -0.33 15.35
C LYS A 38 4.75 -0.67 15.65
N ASP A 39 4.26 -0.28 16.83
CA ASP A 39 2.86 -0.47 17.21
C ASP A 39 1.92 0.42 16.38
N GLN A 40 2.30 1.68 16.15
CA GLN A 40 1.57 2.58 15.27
C GLN A 40 1.55 2.08 13.83
N TYR A 41 2.66 1.58 13.33
CA TYR A 41 2.75 0.96 12.00
C TYR A 41 1.79 -0.21 11.87
N LYS A 42 1.80 -1.13 12.84
CA LYS A 42 0.92 -2.29 12.85
C LYS A 42 -0.56 -1.86 12.92
N LYS A 43 -0.88 -0.86 13.74
CA LYS A 43 -2.24 -0.33 13.87
C LYS A 43 -2.76 0.27 12.56
N LEU A 44 -1.97 1.13 11.91
CA LEU A 44 -2.33 1.73 10.63
C LEU A 44 -2.53 0.69 9.53
N TRP A 45 -1.69 -0.35 9.51
CA TRP A 45 -1.86 -1.47 8.60
C TRP A 45 -3.15 -2.25 8.86
N LEU A 46 -3.50 -2.48 10.13
CA LEU A 46 -4.74 -3.16 10.51
C LEU A 46 -5.97 -2.36 10.11
N GLU A 47 -5.94 -1.03 10.30
CA GLU A 47 -7.00 -0.12 9.86
C GLU A 47 -7.17 -0.17 8.34
N LEU A 48 -6.09 -0.02 7.58
CA LEU A 48 -6.11 -0.11 6.12
C LEU A 48 -6.65 -1.47 5.64
N ALA A 49 -6.21 -2.57 6.25
CA ALA A 49 -6.72 -3.90 5.92
C ALA A 49 -8.22 -4.02 6.21
N GLY A 50 -8.72 -3.38 7.29
CA GLY A 50 -10.14 -3.28 7.60
C GLY A 50 -10.93 -2.54 6.52
N VAL A 51 -10.44 -1.37 6.09
CA VAL A 51 -11.07 -0.57 5.03
C VAL A 51 -11.09 -1.34 3.71
N LEU A 52 -9.97 -1.96 3.32
CA LEU A 52 -9.86 -2.76 2.10
C LEU A 52 -10.77 -3.99 2.12
N ASN A 53 -10.85 -4.70 3.25
CA ASN A 53 -11.74 -5.85 3.39
C ASN A 53 -13.22 -5.44 3.42
N GLY A 54 -13.53 -4.24 3.95
CA GLY A 54 -14.88 -3.67 3.97
C GLY A 54 -15.40 -3.21 2.60
N ALA A 55 -14.50 -2.99 1.63
CA ALA A 55 -14.86 -2.58 0.28
C ALA A 55 -15.57 -3.68 -0.55
N GLY A 56 -15.68 -4.91 -0.04
CA GLY A 56 -16.68 -5.88 -0.51
C GLY A 56 -16.23 -6.94 -1.52
N TYR A 57 -14.93 -7.12 -1.76
CA TYR A 57 -14.44 -7.99 -2.85
C TYR A 57 -13.45 -9.08 -2.41
N GLY A 58 -13.46 -9.42 -1.11
CA GLY A 58 -12.74 -10.54 -0.52
C GLY A 58 -11.94 -10.16 0.72
N GLN A 59 -11.96 -11.03 1.74
CA GLN A 59 -11.16 -10.83 2.96
C GLN A 59 -9.73 -11.34 2.73
N SER A 60 -8.75 -10.45 2.88
CA SER A 60 -7.32 -10.82 2.92
C SER A 60 -6.72 -10.48 4.27
N THR A 61 -5.74 -11.28 4.69
CA THR A 61 -4.99 -11.05 5.93
C THR A 61 -4.07 -9.85 5.79
N LEU A 62 -3.72 -9.25 6.93
CA LEU A 62 -2.77 -8.14 7.03
C LEU A 62 -1.47 -8.40 6.25
N GLU A 63 -0.86 -9.56 6.45
CA GLU A 63 0.40 -9.96 5.81
C GLU A 63 0.27 -10.05 4.29
N LYS A 64 -0.89 -10.52 3.80
CA LYS A 64 -1.17 -10.60 2.37
C LYS A 64 -1.33 -9.21 1.77
N TRP A 65 -2.02 -8.31 2.48
CA TRP A 65 -2.14 -6.90 2.07
C TRP A 65 -0.78 -6.21 2.03
N GLN A 66 0.03 -6.33 3.07
CA GLN A 66 1.38 -5.79 3.12
C GLN A 66 2.22 -6.30 1.94
N LYS A 67 2.20 -7.59 1.66
CA LYS A 67 2.97 -8.15 0.53
C LYS A 67 2.51 -7.62 -0.83
N ILE A 68 1.20 -7.52 -1.05
CA ILE A 68 0.64 -7.00 -2.31
C ILE A 68 0.99 -5.52 -2.47
N ILE A 69 0.75 -4.72 -1.44
CA ILE A 69 0.95 -3.27 -1.45
C ILE A 69 2.43 -2.93 -1.55
N THR A 70 3.31 -3.53 -0.74
CA THR A 70 4.76 -3.31 -0.84
C THR A 70 5.27 -3.67 -2.23
N LYS A 71 4.76 -4.74 -2.83
CA LYS A 71 5.13 -5.11 -4.21
C LYS A 71 4.66 -4.08 -5.22
N LEU A 72 3.41 -3.62 -5.14
CA LEU A 72 2.86 -2.59 -6.04
C LEU A 72 3.58 -1.25 -5.86
N TRP A 73 3.87 -0.87 -4.62
CA TRP A 73 4.56 0.36 -4.28
C TRP A 73 6.01 0.35 -4.76
N LEU A 74 6.74 -0.76 -4.60
CA LEU A 74 8.08 -0.93 -5.19
C LEU A 74 8.04 -0.84 -6.71
N ILE A 75 7.04 -1.43 -7.38
CA ILE A 75 6.89 -1.32 -8.83
C ILE A 75 6.62 0.14 -9.23
N ASN A 76 5.79 0.87 -8.48
CA ASN A 76 5.50 2.26 -8.77
C ASN A 76 6.72 3.17 -8.50
N LEU A 77 7.42 2.97 -7.39
CA LEU A 77 8.66 3.67 -7.04
C LEU A 77 9.75 3.48 -8.11
N LEU A 78 9.94 2.24 -8.58
CA LEU A 78 10.89 1.94 -9.66
C LEU A 78 10.48 2.53 -11.02
N ASN A 79 9.18 2.77 -11.24
CA ASN A 79 8.72 3.48 -12.43
C ASN A 79 8.87 4.99 -12.29
N PHE A 80 8.71 5.56 -11.09
CA PHE A 80 8.87 7.00 -10.85
C PHE A 80 10.33 7.46 -11.05
N GLU A 81 11.31 6.64 -10.63
CA GLU A 81 12.74 6.91 -10.88
C GLU A 81 13.09 6.91 -12.38
N LEU A 82 12.38 6.14 -13.22
CA LEU A 82 12.65 6.09 -14.67
C LEU A 82 12.12 7.32 -15.43
N VAL A 83 11.14 8.05 -14.88
CA VAL A 83 10.63 9.28 -15.51
C VAL A 83 11.59 10.45 -15.31
N PHE A 84 12.38 10.45 -14.23
CA PHE A 84 13.40 11.47 -13.98
C PHE A 84 14.70 11.26 -14.76
N TYR A 85 14.92 10.08 -15.34
CA TYR A 85 16.10 9.79 -16.18
C TYR A 85 15.85 9.93 -17.68
N LEU A 86 14.62 10.29 -18.09
CA LEU A 86 14.21 10.46 -19.49
C LEU A 86 13.67 11.88 -19.80
N VAL A 87 14.10 12.87 -19.01
CA VAL A 87 13.98 14.31 -19.32
C VAL A 87 15.35 14.95 -19.20
#